data_AF-A0A3R9LSY0-F1
#
_entry.id   AF-A0A3R9LSY0-F1
#
_cell.length_a   1.000
_cell.length_b   1.000
_cell.length_c   1.000
_cell.angle_alpha   90.00
_cell.angle_beta   90.00
_cell.angle_gamma   90.00
#
_symmetry.space_group_name_H-M   'P 1'
#
loop_
_entity.id
_entity.type
_entity.pdbx_description
1 polymer ?
#
loop_
_entity_poly.entity_id
_entity_poly.type
_entity_poly.pdbx_seq_one_letter_code
_entity_poly.pdbx_strand_id
1 'polypeptide(L)'
;MLKLVLVDSEALIEALRLVLKLVLAESLALIDALRLVLRLVLVDSEALIEALRLVLKLVLAESDALSEALRLVLKLVLVESDSLIEALRLVLKLVLAESEALIEALRLVLKLVLAESEALIEALRLVLRLVLAESDALIDALRLVLKLVLVESEALSEALWLVLKLVLVESEALIEALRLVLKLVLAESEALIEALRLVLKLVLAESEALIEALRLVLKRH
;
A
#
# COMPACT_ATOMS: atom_id res chain seq x y z
N MET A 1 -42.23 -19.23 -16.08
CA MET A 1 -40.81 -19.38 -16.44
C MET A 1 -40.12 -18.04 -16.62
N LEU A 2 -40.53 -17.18 -17.56
CA LEU A 2 -39.89 -15.85 -17.78
C LEU A 2 -39.75 -14.98 -16.52
N LYS A 3 -40.77 -14.95 -15.66
CA LYS A 3 -40.75 -14.17 -14.41
C LYS A 3 -39.78 -14.71 -13.34
N LEU A 4 -39.43 -16.00 -13.39
CA LEU A 4 -38.46 -16.63 -12.49
C LEU A 4 -37.03 -16.36 -12.97
N VAL A 5 -36.80 -16.45 -14.29
CA VAL A 5 -35.51 -16.10 -14.90
C VAL A 5 -35.15 -14.64 -14.61
N LEU A 6 -36.09 -13.70 -14.81
CA LEU A 6 -35.88 -12.27 -14.52
C LEU A 6 -35.50 -11.98 -13.05
N VAL A 7 -36.16 -12.67 -12.11
CA VAL A 7 -35.89 -12.49 -10.67
C VAL A 7 -34.54 -13.08 -10.29
N ASP A 8 -34.15 -14.22 -10.86
CA ASP A 8 -32.83 -14.82 -10.64
C ASP A 8 -31.71 -13.96 -11.26
N SER A 9 -31.93 -13.36 -12.43
CA SER A 9 -30.99 -12.41 -13.07
C SER A 9 -30.75 -11.17 -12.22
N GLU A 10 -31.82 -10.51 -11.75
CA GLU A 10 -31.72 -9.32 -10.91
C GLU A 10 -31.06 -9.62 -9.56
N ALA A 11 -31.42 -10.74 -8.94
CA ALA A 11 -30.78 -11.18 -7.69
C ALA A 11 -29.28 -11.47 -7.86
N LEU A 12 -28.88 -12.08 -9.00
CA LEU A 12 -27.48 -12.33 -9.31
C LEU A 12 -26.71 -11.03 -9.54
N ILE A 13 -27.29 -10.05 -10.26
CA ILE A 13 -26.70 -8.73 -10.47
C ILE A 13 -26.51 -7.99 -9.15
N GLU A 14 -27.54 -8.01 -8.30
CA GLU A 14 -27.52 -7.39 -6.97
C GLU A 14 -26.44 -8.03 -6.09
N ALA A 15 -26.39 -9.37 -6.04
CA ALA A 15 -25.41 -10.11 -5.26
C ALA A 15 -23.98 -9.85 -5.73
N LEU A 16 -23.72 -9.88 -7.04
CA LEU A 16 -22.40 -9.57 -7.60
C LEU A 16 -21.98 -8.13 -7.27
N ARG A 17 -22.88 -7.16 -7.42
CA ARG A 17 -22.61 -5.75 -7.06
C ARG A 17 -22.26 -5.61 -5.57
N LEU A 18 -22.95 -6.32 -4.70
CA LEU A 18 -22.77 -6.22 -3.25
C LEU A 18 -21.46 -6.87 -2.80
N VAL A 19 -21.15 -8.07 -3.30
CA VAL A 19 -19.86 -8.74 -3.06
C VAL A 19 -18.70 -7.89 -3.54
N LEU A 20 -18.78 -7.33 -4.75
CA LEU A 20 -17.73 -6.45 -5.28
C LEU A 20 -17.55 -5.18 -4.46
N LYS A 21 -18.64 -4.53 -4.05
CA LYS A 21 -18.56 -3.37 -3.15
C LYS A 21 -17.86 -3.69 -1.83
N LEU A 22 -18.15 -4.85 -1.24
CA LEU A 22 -17.52 -5.27 0.02
C LEU A 22 -16.03 -5.53 -0.16
N VAL A 23 -15.65 -6.28 -1.20
CA VAL A 23 -14.25 -6.59 -1.51
C VAL A 23 -13.44 -5.31 -1.76
N LEU A 24 -14.01 -4.35 -2.49
CA LEU A 24 -13.38 -3.05 -2.74
C LEU A 24 -13.25 -2.23 -1.46
N ALA A 25 -14.30 -2.17 -0.64
CA ALA A 25 -14.27 -1.44 0.62
C ALA A 25 -13.22 -2.00 1.60
N GLU A 26 -13.10 -3.33 1.70
CA GLU A 26 -12.09 -3.98 2.53
C GLU A 26 -10.67 -3.76 1.99
N SER A 27 -10.48 -3.89 0.67
CA SER A 27 -9.21 -3.57 -0.01
C SER A 27 -8.78 -2.14 0.30
N LEU A 28 -9.70 -1.18 0.16
CA LEU A 28 -9.42 0.23 0.38
C LEU A 28 -9.06 0.53 1.84
N ALA A 29 -9.80 -0.05 2.79
CA ALA A 29 -9.51 0.06 4.21
C ALA A 29 -8.13 -0.51 4.57
N LEU A 30 -7.77 -1.67 4.01
CA LEU A 30 -6.46 -2.28 4.22
C LEU A 30 -5.34 -1.40 3.68
N ILE A 31 -5.52 -0.84 2.49
CA ILE A 31 -4.54 0.02 1.84
C ILE A 31 -4.33 1.31 2.64
N ASP A 32 -5.42 1.95 3.08
CA ASP A 32 -5.34 3.17 3.90
C ASP A 32 -4.68 2.91 5.25
N ALA A 33 -4.95 1.74 5.86
CA ALA A 33 -4.25 1.31 7.07
C ALA A 33 -2.74 1.14 6.84
N LEU A 34 -2.34 0.44 5.77
CA LEU A 34 -0.92 0.23 5.43
C LEU A 34 -0.18 1.56 5.17
N ARG A 35 -0.86 2.52 4.54
CA ARG A 35 -0.31 3.87 4.32
C ARG A 35 -0.11 4.64 5.60
N LEU A 36 -1.10 4.59 6.50
CA LEU A 36 -1.00 5.24 7.79
C LEU A 36 0.16 4.66 8.59
N VAL A 37 0.28 3.33 8.62
CA VAL A 37 1.39 2.61 9.27
C VAL A 37 2.73 3.03 8.66
N LEU A 38 2.85 3.03 7.33
CA LEU A 38 4.08 3.47 6.66
C LEU A 38 4.47 4.90 7.05
N ARG A 39 3.49 5.83 7.08
CA ARG A 39 3.74 7.22 7.47
C ARG A 39 4.15 7.36 8.93
N LEU A 40 3.52 6.62 9.85
CA LEU A 40 3.87 6.65 11.27
C LEU A 40 5.28 6.11 11.49
N VAL A 41 5.61 4.95 10.89
CA VAL A 41 6.95 4.36 10.94
C VAL A 41 8.00 5.34 10.45
N LEU A 42 7.75 6.03 9.33
CA LEU A 42 8.69 7.02 8.80
C LEU A 42 8.95 8.17 9.79
N VAL A 43 7.89 8.71 10.39
CA VAL A 43 8.01 9.82 11.36
C VAL A 43 8.75 9.37 12.62
N ASP A 44 8.41 8.20 13.17
CA ASP A 44 9.01 7.67 14.40
C ASP A 44 10.49 7.32 14.17
N SER A 45 10.82 6.70 13.04
CA SER A 45 12.19 6.40 12.65
C SER A 45 13.03 7.67 12.51
N GLU A 46 12.52 8.69 11.80
CA GLU A 46 13.22 9.97 11.61
C GLU A 46 13.50 10.65 12.96
N ALA A 47 12.49 10.71 13.84
CA ALA A 47 12.63 11.30 15.17
C ALA A 47 13.66 10.57 16.04
N LEU A 48 13.66 9.23 16.01
CA LEU A 48 14.64 8.42 16.73
C LEU A 48 16.07 8.64 16.21
N ILE A 49 16.24 8.65 14.88
CA ILE A 49 17.53 8.92 14.22
C ILE A 49 18.04 10.31 14.62
N GLU A 50 17.17 11.32 14.61
CA GLU A 50 17.53 12.68 15.02
C GLU A 50 17.96 12.75 16.49
N ALA A 51 17.20 12.11 17.39
CA ALA A 51 17.55 12.03 18.81
C ALA A 51 18.92 11.38 19.04
N LEU A 52 19.21 10.26 18.36
CA LEU A 52 20.50 9.58 18.46
C LEU A 52 21.66 10.44 17.92
N ARG A 53 21.43 11.19 16.83
CA ARG A 53 22.41 12.15 16.31
C ARG A 53 22.69 13.29 17.29
N LEU A 54 21.67 13.80 17.97
CA LEU A 54 21.82 14.82 19.01
C LEU A 54 22.62 14.29 20.20
N VAL A 55 22.28 13.09 20.70
CA VAL A 55 23.02 12.43 21.78
C VAL A 55 24.49 12.25 21.40
N LEU A 56 24.78 11.76 20.19
CA LEU A 56 26.16 11.60 19.71
C LEU A 56 26.92 12.94 19.68
N LYS A 57 26.29 14.02 19.23
CA LYS A 57 26.89 15.37 19.22
C LYS A 57 27.19 15.88 20.63
N LEU A 58 26.28 15.66 21.58
CA LEU A 58 26.48 16.06 22.98
C LEU A 58 27.64 15.30 23.62
N VAL A 59 27.68 13.97 23.44
CA VAL A 59 28.77 13.12 23.96
C VAL A 59 30.13 13.53 23.37
N LEU A 60 30.19 13.85 22.07
CA LEU A 60 31.41 14.36 21.44
C LEU A 60 31.87 15.67 22.07
N ALA A 61 30.96 16.64 22.23
CA ALA A 61 31.28 17.94 22.81
C ALA A 61 31.75 17.84 24.27
N GLU A 62 31.12 16.97 25.06
CA GLU A 62 31.50 16.73 26.46
C GLU A 62 32.85 16.03 26.58
N SER A 63 33.11 15.03 25.73
CA SER A 63 34.41 14.35 25.62
C SER A 63 35.53 15.33 25.26
N ASP A 64 35.32 16.20 24.28
CA ASP A 64 36.29 17.21 23.87
C ASP A 64 36.56 18.23 24.99
N ALA A 65 35.52 18.70 25.68
CA ALA A 65 35.64 19.64 26.79
C ALA A 65 36.41 19.02 27.98
N LEU A 66 36.11 17.77 28.32
CA LEU A 66 36.77 17.06 29.41
C LEU A 66 38.24 16.78 29.09
N SER A 67 38.54 16.36 27.87
CA SER A 67 39.92 16.19 27.37
C SER A 67 40.74 17.46 27.51
N GLU A 68 40.17 18.60 27.11
CA GLU A 68 40.86 19.89 27.21
C GLU A 68 41.05 20.33 28.67
N ALA A 69 40.05 20.13 29.53
CA ALA A 69 40.16 20.43 30.96
C ALA A 69 41.27 19.60 31.63
N LEU A 70 41.33 18.30 31.37
CA LEU A 70 42.39 17.43 31.89
C LEU A 70 43.78 17.83 31.37
N ARG A 71 43.89 18.22 30.09
CA ARG A 71 45.16 18.76 29.54
C ARG A 71 45.61 20.04 30.23
N LEU A 72 44.67 20.94 30.55
CA LEU A 72 44.98 22.18 31.30
C LEU A 72 45.44 21.87 32.72
N VAL A 73 44.76 20.96 33.43
CA VAL A 73 45.20 20.49 34.75
C VAL A 73 46.61 19.91 34.68
N LEU A 74 46.89 19.07 33.70
CA LEU A 74 48.21 18.47 33.50
C LEU A 74 49.29 19.54 33.22
N LYS A 75 48.96 20.60 32.47
CA LYS A 75 49.85 21.75 32.25
C LYS A 75 50.13 22.55 33.54
N LEU A 76 49.14 22.72 34.40
CA LEU A 76 49.28 23.44 35.68
C LEU A 76 50.06 22.64 36.73
N VAL A 77 49.87 21.32 36.77
CA VAL A 77 50.48 20.42 37.76
C VAL A 77 51.96 20.11 37.48
N LEU A 78 52.49 20.51 36.31
CA LEU A 78 53.91 20.41 35.94
C LEU A 78 54.90 21.09 36.92
N VAL A 79 54.40 21.78 37.95
CA VAL A 79 55.18 22.53 38.94
C VAL A 79 55.46 21.72 40.22
N GLU A 80 54.74 20.62 40.50
CA GLU A 80 54.69 20.06 41.88
C GLU A 80 55.17 18.60 42.09
N SER A 81 55.18 17.67 41.11
CA SER A 81 55.91 16.37 41.20
C SER A 81 55.77 15.44 39.96
N ASP A 82 56.82 14.67 39.63
CA ASP A 82 56.84 13.70 38.51
C ASP A 82 55.82 12.55 38.64
N SER A 83 55.59 12.05 39.86
CA SER A 83 54.65 10.94 40.11
C SER A 83 53.18 11.35 39.90
N LEU A 84 52.81 12.59 40.24
CA LEU A 84 51.48 13.12 40.02
C LEU A 84 51.21 13.37 38.52
N ILE A 85 52.23 13.80 37.77
CA ILE A 85 52.17 13.96 36.31
C ILE A 85 51.88 12.62 35.63
N GLU A 86 52.54 11.55 36.06
CA GLU A 86 52.35 10.21 35.47
C GLU A 86 50.95 9.66 35.77
N ALA A 87 50.45 9.83 37.00
CA ALA A 87 49.08 9.47 37.36
C ALA A 87 48.03 10.22 36.52
N LEU A 88 48.17 11.54 36.35
CA LEU A 88 47.25 12.34 35.55
C LEU A 88 47.29 11.99 34.05
N ARG A 89 48.45 11.63 33.50
CA ARG A 89 48.57 11.13 32.12
C ARG A 89 47.81 9.82 31.93
N LEU A 90 47.87 8.94 32.92
CA LEU A 90 47.18 7.66 32.88
C LEU A 90 45.66 7.85 32.96
N VAL A 91 45.18 8.74 33.84
CA VAL A 91 43.77 9.15 33.91
C VAL A 91 43.29 9.74 32.59
N LEU A 92 44.03 10.69 31.99
CA LEU A 92 43.67 11.28 30.69
C LEU A 92 43.53 10.21 29.59
N LYS A 93 44.46 9.24 29.53
CA LYS A 93 44.38 8.14 28.56
C LYS A 93 43.15 7.26 28.78
N LEU A 94 42.83 6.92 30.04
CA LEU A 94 41.66 6.10 30.36
C LEU A 94 40.36 6.81 29.97
N VAL A 95 40.20 8.07 30.34
CA VAL A 95 38.97 8.81 30.02
C VAL A 95 38.79 9.00 28.52
N LEU A 96 39.87 9.27 27.79
CA LEU A 96 39.81 9.34 26.33
C LEU A 96 39.41 8.00 25.70
N ALA A 97 39.96 6.88 26.20
CA ALA A 97 39.63 5.55 25.70
C ALA A 97 38.16 5.19 25.96
N GLU A 98 37.65 5.49 27.15
CA GLU A 98 36.23 5.27 27.49
C GLU A 98 35.30 6.14 26.65
N SER A 99 35.67 7.41 26.42
CA SER A 99 34.89 8.33 25.60
C SER A 99 34.83 7.88 24.15
N GLU A 100 35.97 7.48 23.56
CA GLU A 100 36.03 6.95 22.19
C GLU A 100 35.18 5.68 22.05
N ALA A 101 35.24 4.77 23.03
CA ALA A 101 34.43 3.56 23.04
C ALA A 101 32.92 3.86 23.09
N LEU A 102 32.50 4.85 23.90
CA LEU A 102 31.11 5.30 23.96
C LEU A 102 30.66 5.92 22.63
N ILE A 103 31.49 6.77 22.02
CA ILE A 103 31.22 7.38 20.71
C ILE A 103 31.08 6.30 19.64
N GLU A 104 31.95 5.30 19.63
CA GLU A 104 31.88 4.18 18.69
C GLU A 104 30.61 3.35 18.89
N ALA A 105 30.24 3.05 20.14
CA ALA A 105 29.00 2.36 20.46
C ALA A 105 27.76 3.14 19.97
N LEU A 106 27.69 4.45 20.21
CA LEU A 106 26.59 5.30 19.74
C LEU A 106 26.51 5.37 18.22
N ARG A 107 27.67 5.44 17.53
CA ARG A 107 27.72 5.38 16.05
C ARG A 107 27.20 4.05 15.52
N LEU A 108 27.52 2.94 16.19
CA LEU A 108 27.05 1.62 15.81
C LEU A 108 25.54 1.48 16.00
N VAL A 109 25.01 1.95 17.14
CA VAL A 109 23.57 2.00 17.41
C VAL A 109 22.85 2.83 16.33
N LEU A 110 23.36 4.01 15.99
CA LEU A 110 22.77 4.84 14.94
C LEU A 110 22.73 4.13 13.58
N LYS A 111 23.78 3.40 13.21
CA LYS A 111 23.81 2.62 11.96
C LYS A 111 22.79 1.48 11.96
N LEU A 112 22.65 0.77 13.08
CA LEU A 112 21.66 -0.31 13.20
C LEU A 112 20.23 0.21 13.08
N VAL A 113 19.91 1.29 13.80
CA VAL A 113 18.58 1.91 13.76
C VAL A 113 18.22 2.40 12.35
N LEU A 114 19.18 2.98 11.63
CA LEU A 114 19.00 3.37 10.22
C LEU A 114 18.68 2.16 9.34
N ALA A 115 19.47 1.09 9.46
CA ALA A 115 19.29 -0.12 8.65
C ALA A 115 17.94 -0.82 8.93
N GLU A 116 17.56 -0.93 10.20
CA GLU A 116 16.27 -1.53 10.60
C GLU A 116 15.09 -0.68 10.11
N SER A 117 15.19 0.64 10.25
CA SER A 117 14.14 1.55 9.75
C SER A 117 13.97 1.41 8.24
N GLU A 118 15.07 1.41 7.48
CA GLU A 118 15.04 1.28 6.03
C GLU A 118 14.47 -0.08 5.59
N ALA A 119 14.86 -1.17 6.24
CA ALA A 119 14.31 -2.50 5.97
C ALA A 119 12.81 -2.60 6.26
N LEU A 120 12.34 -2.00 7.36
CA LEU A 120 10.90 -1.97 7.70
C LEU A 120 10.09 -1.16 6.67
N ILE A 121 10.62 0.00 6.27
CA ILE A 121 10.01 0.84 5.22
C ILE A 121 9.93 0.07 3.91
N GLU A 122 10.98 -0.64 3.52
CA GLU A 122 11.00 -1.45 2.29
C GLU A 122 9.99 -2.61 2.35
N ALA A 123 9.89 -3.31 3.48
CA ALA A 123 8.91 -4.37 3.69
C ALA A 123 7.47 -3.84 3.55
N LEU A 124 7.15 -2.71 4.20
CA LEU A 124 5.82 -2.08 4.09
C LEU A 124 5.51 -1.62 2.64
N ARG A 125 6.51 -1.10 1.92
CA ARG A 125 6.37 -0.76 0.49
C ARG A 125 6.07 -1.98 -0.37
N LEU A 126 6.71 -3.12 -0.08
CA LEU A 126 6.50 -4.36 -0.81
C LEU A 126 5.09 -4.92 -0.56
N VAL A 127 4.63 -4.95 0.69
CA VAL A 127 3.26 -5.34 1.03
C VAL A 127 2.24 -4.46 0.30
N LEU A 128 2.45 -3.15 0.29
CA LEU A 128 1.55 -2.22 -0.42
C LEU A 128 1.52 -2.48 -1.94
N ARG A 129 2.66 -2.83 -2.55
CA ARG A 129 2.72 -3.20 -3.97
C ARG A 129 1.98 -4.51 -4.26
N LEU A 130 2.04 -5.49 -3.37
CA LEU A 130 1.33 -6.77 -3.55
C LEU A 130 -0.19 -6.57 -3.51
N VAL A 131 -0.69 -5.82 -2.54
CA VAL A 131 -2.13 -5.50 -2.43
C VAL A 131 -2.64 -4.75 -3.68
N LEU A 132 -1.80 -3.88 -4.24
CA LEU A 132 -2.09 -3.22 -5.52
C LEU A 132 -2.14 -4.17 -6.71
N ALA A 133 -1.17 -5.09 -6.81
CA ALA A 133 -1.15 -6.07 -7.89
C ALA A 133 -2.37 -6.99 -7.86
N GLU A 134 -2.85 -7.37 -6.67
CA GLU A 134 -4.11 -8.11 -6.51
C GLU A 134 -5.33 -7.29 -6.97
N SER A 135 -5.33 -5.98 -6.72
CA SER A 135 -6.38 -5.08 -7.21
C SER A 135 -6.38 -4.95 -8.74
N ASP A 136 -5.19 -4.88 -9.36
CA ASP A 136 -5.06 -4.88 -10.82
C ASP A 136 -5.54 -6.21 -11.45
N ALA A 137 -5.21 -7.35 -10.81
CA ALA A 137 -5.71 -8.65 -11.25
C ALA A 137 -7.25 -8.76 -11.18
N LEU A 138 -7.87 -8.15 -10.17
CA LEU A 138 -9.33 -8.06 -10.05
C LEU A 138 -9.94 -7.23 -11.20
N ILE A 139 -9.33 -6.11 -11.56
CA ILE A 139 -9.77 -5.27 -12.70
C ILE A 139 -9.76 -6.10 -13.99
N ASP A 140 -8.69 -6.86 -14.23
CA ASP A 140 -8.57 -7.66 -15.44
C ASP A 140 -9.58 -8.82 -15.47
N ALA A 141 -9.85 -9.46 -14.33
CA ALA A 141 -10.91 -10.46 -14.21
C ALA A 141 -12.29 -9.87 -14.54
N LEU A 142 -12.61 -8.67 -14.03
CA LEU A 142 -13.88 -7.98 -14.33
C LEU A 142 -14.02 -7.62 -15.82
N ARG A 143 -12.94 -7.18 -16.46
CA ARG A 143 -12.93 -6.94 -17.92
C ARG A 143 -13.22 -8.20 -18.71
N LEU A 144 -12.68 -9.33 -18.28
CA LEU A 144 -12.86 -10.62 -18.94
C LEU A 144 -14.32 -11.10 -18.78
N VAL A 145 -14.88 -10.99 -17.57
CA VAL A 145 -16.30 -11.29 -17.31
C VAL A 145 -17.20 -10.41 -18.18
N LEU A 146 -16.96 -9.10 -18.23
CA LEU A 146 -17.73 -8.18 -19.10
C LEU A 146 -17.67 -8.60 -20.57
N LYS A 147 -16.50 -9.03 -21.06
CA LYS A 147 -16.34 -9.52 -22.43
C LYS A 147 -17.14 -10.80 -22.69
N LEU A 148 -17.10 -11.75 -21.76
CA LEU A 148 -17.86 -13.01 -21.89
C LEU A 148 -19.36 -12.74 -21.92
N VAL A 149 -19.86 -11.89 -21.02
CA VAL A 149 -21.29 -11.51 -20.98
C VAL A 149 -21.73 -10.85 -22.28
N LEU A 150 -20.91 -9.98 -22.87
CA LEU A 150 -21.20 -9.35 -24.17
C LEU A 150 -21.34 -10.40 -25.29
N VAL A 151 -20.38 -11.32 -25.39
CA VAL A 151 -20.39 -12.38 -26.42
C VAL A 151 -21.60 -13.29 -26.27
N GLU A 152 -21.91 -13.68 -25.03
CA GLU A 152 -23.02 -14.58 -24.73
C GLU A 152 -24.38 -13.91 -25.04
N SER A 153 -24.52 -12.62 -24.71
CA SER A 153 -25.69 -11.81 -25.07
C SER A 153 -25.88 -11.68 -26.58
N GLU A 154 -24.80 -11.40 -27.33
CA GLU A 154 -24.85 -11.31 -28.79
C GLU A 154 -25.29 -12.64 -29.43
N ALA A 155 -24.71 -13.76 -29.00
CA ALA A 155 -25.05 -15.09 -29.49
C ALA A 155 -26.51 -15.47 -29.20
N LEU A 156 -27.01 -15.19 -27.99
CA LEU A 156 -28.41 -15.43 -27.61
C LEU A 156 -29.37 -14.61 -28.48
N SER A 157 -29.04 -13.34 -28.72
CA SER A 157 -29.84 -12.44 -29.54
C SER A 157 -29.92 -12.90 -30.98
N GLU A 158 -28.79 -13.35 -31.55
CA GLU A 158 -28.72 -13.89 -32.90
C GLU A 158 -29.52 -15.20 -33.04
N ALA A 159 -29.40 -16.11 -32.07
CA ALA A 159 -30.18 -17.35 -32.05
C ALA A 159 -31.70 -17.08 -32.01
N LEU A 160 -32.15 -16.18 -31.13
CA LEU A 160 -33.56 -15.80 -31.04
C LEU A 160 -34.06 -15.14 -32.33
N TRP A 161 -33.23 -14.32 -32.97
CA TRP A 161 -33.58 -13.70 -34.24
C TRP A 161 -33.71 -14.71 -35.39
N LEU A 162 -32.82 -15.71 -35.45
CA LEU A 162 -32.92 -16.82 -36.41
C LEU A 162 -34.19 -17.65 -36.20
N VAL A 163 -34.52 -17.98 -34.95
CA VAL A 163 -35.77 -18.68 -34.62
C VAL A 163 -36.98 -17.85 -35.07
N LEU A 164 -36.98 -16.54 -34.79
CA LEU A 164 -38.05 -15.64 -35.20
C LEU A 164 -38.20 -15.58 -36.73
N LYS A 165 -37.09 -15.58 -37.46
CA LYS A 165 -37.09 -15.67 -38.93
C LYS A 165 -37.68 -16.97 -39.47
N LEU A 166 -37.40 -18.11 -38.83
CA LEU A 166 -37.94 -19.41 -39.23
C LEU A 166 -39.44 -19.53 -38.91
N VAL A 167 -39.87 -18.99 -37.76
CA VAL A 167 -41.26 -19.06 -37.26
C VAL A 167 -42.23 -18.15 -38.02
N LEU A 168 -41.74 -17.16 -38.79
CA LEU A 168 -42.55 -16.25 -39.62
C LEU A 168 -43.51 -16.96 -40.60
N VAL A 169 -43.39 -18.27 -40.77
CA VAL A 169 -44.19 -19.08 -41.68
C VAL A 169 -45.45 -19.71 -41.02
N GLU A 170 -45.53 -19.78 -39.68
CA GLU A 170 -46.46 -20.72 -39.02
C GLU A 170 -47.49 -20.14 -38.00
N SER A 171 -47.29 -18.97 -37.36
CA SER A 171 -48.31 -18.38 -36.45
C SER A 171 -48.02 -16.94 -35.95
N GLU A 172 -48.99 -16.02 -36.09
CA GLU A 172 -48.94 -14.62 -35.59
C GLU A 172 -48.71 -14.52 -34.07
N ALA A 173 -49.36 -15.38 -33.27
CA ALA A 173 -49.26 -15.35 -31.81
C ALA A 173 -47.89 -15.81 -31.30
N LEU A 174 -47.25 -16.76 -32.01
CA LEU A 174 -45.90 -17.22 -31.68
C LEU A 174 -44.85 -16.14 -31.99
N ILE A 175 -45.05 -15.39 -33.08
CA ILE A 175 -44.19 -14.26 -33.47
C ILE A 175 -44.21 -13.19 -32.37
N GLU A 176 -45.38 -12.83 -31.85
CA GLU A 176 -45.51 -11.80 -30.82
C GLU A 176 -44.87 -12.24 -29.50
N ALA A 177 -45.02 -13.51 -29.10
CA ALA A 177 -44.35 -14.07 -27.93
C ALA A 177 -42.82 -14.05 -28.08
N LEU A 178 -42.27 -14.47 -29.23
CA LEU A 178 -40.83 -14.47 -29.48
C LEU A 178 -40.23 -13.06 -29.53
N ARG A 179 -40.96 -12.08 -30.10
CA ARG A 179 -40.54 -10.66 -30.06
C ARG A 179 -40.44 -10.14 -28.63
N LEU A 180 -41.38 -10.54 -27.78
CA LEU A 180 -41.39 -10.13 -26.38
C LEU A 180 -40.21 -10.76 -25.61
N VAL A 181 -39.94 -12.04 -25.84
CA VAL A 181 -38.76 -12.74 -25.28
C VAL A 181 -37.45 -12.07 -25.72
N LEU A 182 -37.29 -11.80 -27.02
CA LEU A 182 -36.09 -11.13 -27.54
C LEU A 182 -35.87 -9.75 -26.87
N LYS A 183 -36.93 -8.94 -26.74
CA LYS A 183 -36.84 -7.65 -26.05
C LYS A 183 -36.42 -7.78 -24.59
N LEU A 184 -36.96 -8.78 -23.88
CA LEU A 184 -36.63 -9.00 -22.47
C LEU A 184 -35.18 -9.44 -22.30
N VAL A 185 -34.72 -10.41 -23.09
CA VAL A 185 -33.34 -10.91 -23.03
C VAL A 185 -32.33 -9.80 -23.33
N LEU A 186 -32.61 -8.95 -24.33
CA LEU A 186 -31.77 -7.79 -24.65
C LEU A 186 -31.74 -6.78 -23.50
N ALA A 187 -32.89 -6.50 -22.87
CA ALA A 187 -32.96 -5.55 -21.76
C ALA A 187 -32.18 -6.05 -20.53
N GLU A 188 -32.26 -7.35 -20.22
CA GLU A 188 -31.51 -7.96 -19.12
C GLU A 188 -30.00 -7.92 -19.36
N SER A 189 -29.57 -8.30 -20.55
CA SER A 189 -28.15 -8.31 -20.87
C SER A 189 -27.57 -6.91 -20.84
N GLU A 190 -28.30 -5.92 -21.36
CA GLU A 190 -27.88 -4.52 -21.33
C GLU A 190 -27.76 -3.99 -19.88
N ALA A 191 -28.72 -4.34 -19.01
CA ALA A 191 -28.65 -4.00 -17.58
C ALA A 191 -27.44 -4.64 -16.87
N LEU A 192 -27.13 -5.92 -17.15
CA LEU A 192 -25.96 -6.61 -16.61
C LEU A 192 -24.64 -6.00 -17.12
N ILE A 193 -24.57 -5.67 -18.42
CA ILE A 193 -23.42 -5.00 -19.03
C ILE A 193 -23.18 -3.63 -18.38
N GLU A 194 -24.25 -2.86 -18.17
CA GLU A 194 -24.16 -1.55 -17.52
C GLU A 194 -23.72 -1.65 -16.05
N ALA A 195 -24.24 -2.65 -15.33
CA ALA A 195 -23.79 -2.97 -13.97
C ALA A 195 -22.28 -3.22 -13.91
N LEU A 196 -21.78 -4.12 -14.76
CA LEU A 196 -20.37 -4.50 -14.79
C LEU A 196 -19.48 -3.33 -15.22
N ARG A 197 -19.92 -2.49 -16.17
CA ARG A 197 -19.21 -1.28 -16.59
C ARG A 197 -19.07 -0.27 -15.46
N LEU A 198 -20.14 -0.05 -14.69
CA LEU A 198 -20.12 0.89 -13.58
C LEU A 198 -19.18 0.42 -12.47
N VAL A 199 -19.22 -0.88 -12.14
CA VAL A 199 -18.28 -1.48 -11.19
C VAL A 199 -16.84 -1.32 -11.67
N LEU A 200 -16.54 -1.66 -12.92
CA LEU A 200 -15.20 -1.53 -13.49
C LEU A 200 -14.67 -0.08 -13.40
N LYS A 201 -15.51 0.92 -13.66
CA LYS A 201 -15.13 2.34 -13.54
C LYS A 201 -14.76 2.72 -12.11
N LEU A 202 -15.52 2.24 -11.12
CA LEU A 202 -15.24 2.52 -9.71
C LEU A 202 -13.89 1.92 -9.30
N VAL A 203 -13.65 0.65 -9.64
CA VAL A 203 -12.38 -0.03 -9.30
C VAL A 203 -11.19 0.68 -9.93
N LEU A 204 -11.31 1.11 -11.20
CA LEU A 204 -10.25 1.84 -11.90
C LEU A 204 -9.94 3.19 -11.25
N ALA A 205 -10.98 3.97 -10.91
CA ALA A 205 -10.80 5.28 -10.27
C ALA A 205 -10.12 5.14 -8.90
N GLU A 206 -10.46 4.09 -8.15
CA GLU A 206 -9.82 3.79 -6.87
C GLU A 206 -8.35 3.43 -7.06
N SER A 207 -8.01 2.51 -7.98
CA SER A 207 -6.62 2.17 -8.30
C SER A 207 -5.78 3.38 -8.74
N GLU A 208 -6.35 4.28 -9.55
CA GLU A 208 -5.67 5.51 -9.99
C GLU A 208 -5.38 6.47 -8.83
N ALA A 209 -6.38 6.74 -7.98
CA ALA A 209 -6.19 7.54 -6.76
C ALA A 209 -5.12 6.90 -5.86
N LEU A 210 -5.03 5.57 -5.89
CA LEU A 210 -4.07 4.82 -5.10
C LEU A 210 -2.63 5.00 -5.58
N ILE A 211 -2.41 4.88 -6.88
CA ILE A 211 -1.11 5.11 -7.51
C ILE A 211 -0.63 6.54 -7.22
N GLU A 212 -1.53 7.52 -7.31
CA GLU A 212 -1.20 8.93 -7.06
C GLU A 212 -0.77 9.20 -5.61
N ALA A 213 -1.48 8.65 -4.64
CA ALA A 213 -1.11 8.78 -3.23
C ALA A 213 0.21 8.05 -2.91
N LEU A 214 0.52 6.92 -3.57
CA LEU A 214 1.81 6.24 -3.44
C LEU A 214 2.97 7.09 -3.98
N ARG A 215 2.77 7.74 -5.15
CA ARG A 215 3.74 8.70 -5.69
C ARG A 215 4.00 9.85 -4.72
N LEU A 216 2.97 10.34 -4.04
CA LEU A 216 3.10 11.41 -3.05
C LEU A 216 3.91 10.98 -1.82
N VAL A 217 3.68 9.78 -1.30
CA VAL A 217 4.47 9.24 -0.17
C VAL A 217 5.93 9.02 -0.58
N LEU A 218 6.17 8.52 -1.80
CA LEU A 218 7.53 8.28 -2.29
C LEU A 218 8.29 9.55 -2.66
N LYS A 219 7.62 10.62 -3.11
CA LYS A 219 8.26 11.92 -3.40
C LYS A 219 8.68 12.71 -2.16
N ARG A 220 8.17 12.35 -0.98
CA ARG A 220 8.43 13.08 0.27
C ARG A 220 9.72 12.63 0.99
N HIS A 221 10.43 11.64 0.45
CA HIS A 221 11.73 11.17 0.90
C HIS A 221 12.70 11.12 -0.27
#